data_AF-A0A527A4D0-F1
#
_entry.id   AF-A0A527A4D0-F1
#
_cell.length_a   1.000
_cell.length_b   1.000
_cell.length_c   1.000
_cell.angle_alpha   90.00
_cell.angle_beta   90.00
_cell.angle_gamma   90.00
#
_symmetry.space_group_name_H-M   'P 1'
#
loop_
_entity.id
_entity.type
_entity.pdbx_description
1 polymer ?
#
loop_
_entity_poly.entity_id
_entity_poly.type
_entity_poly.pdbx_seq_one_letter_code
_entity_poly.pdbx_strand_id
1 'polypeptide(L)'
;MPASSPSLTRRSLLAASVAAGALSLLPARARASVDIEAVHPFRVDFLEEAILDLRRRLATTRWPLRETVTELHALRLIRDGFPQGVQLPKLQDLLRYWMTDYNWREVEAKLNALPMFVTEIDGVAIHFIHVRSPHANAMPMIMTHGWPGSILEFMKVIGPLTDPAAHGGASEDAFDLVVPSIPGFGFSGKPTETGWGSDHIGRAWGVLMGRLGYDRYVSQDGDCGSVISHRMALQKVPGLIGIHVNMPGTVPKEIAAILAAGGPAPSELSEDESAA
;
A
#
# COMPACT_ATOMS: atom_id res chain seq x y z
N MET A 1 57.26 39.26 34.90
CA MET A 1 57.52 40.25 33.85
C MET A 1 56.32 40.27 32.91
N PRO A 2 55.81 41.47 32.54
CA PRO A 2 54.53 41.63 31.87
C PRO A 2 54.68 41.71 30.33
N ALA A 3 53.65 41.28 29.59
CA ALA A 3 53.33 41.79 28.26
C ALA A 3 51.84 41.46 28.00
N SER A 4 50.90 42.35 28.30
CA SER A 4 50.44 43.49 27.46
C SER A 4 49.83 43.04 26.13
N SER A 5 48.50 43.05 26.09
CA SER A 5 47.64 42.84 24.93
C SER A 5 47.93 43.86 23.81
N PRO A 6 47.96 43.44 22.53
CA PRO A 6 48.17 44.39 21.43
C PRO A 6 46.93 45.27 21.20
N SER A 7 47.18 46.57 21.11
CA SER A 7 46.24 47.63 20.79
C SER A 7 45.92 47.65 19.29
N LEU A 8 44.63 47.71 18.96
CA LEU A 8 44.14 47.91 17.60
C LEU A 8 44.26 49.39 17.24
N THR A 9 45.18 49.74 16.34
CA THR A 9 45.35 51.12 15.85
C THR A 9 44.50 51.40 14.60
N ARG A 10 44.14 52.66 14.36
CA ARG A 10 43.29 53.13 13.25
C ARG A 10 43.76 52.77 11.83
N ARG A 11 44.96 52.19 11.65
CA ARG A 11 45.45 51.70 10.36
C ARG A 11 45.06 50.25 10.04
N SER A 12 44.60 49.45 10.99
CA SER A 12 44.06 48.09 10.74
C SER A 12 42.56 48.06 10.39
N LEU A 13 41.90 49.23 10.29
CA LEU A 13 40.48 49.35 9.94
C LEU A 13 40.21 49.75 8.47
N LEU A 14 41.24 49.90 7.64
CA LEU A 14 41.10 50.31 6.22
C LEU A 14 41.53 49.25 5.19
N ALA A 15 41.80 48.02 5.63
CA ALA A 15 42.04 46.86 4.75
C ALA A 15 40.84 45.89 4.70
N ALA A 16 39.65 46.31 5.13
CA ALA A 16 38.43 45.51 5.18
C ALA A 16 37.27 46.11 4.36
N SER A 17 37.55 46.79 3.25
CA SER A 17 36.54 47.53 2.48
C SER A 17 36.59 47.39 0.95
N VAL A 18 37.21 46.35 0.38
CA VAL A 18 37.17 46.11 -1.10
C VAL A 18 36.86 44.66 -1.50
N ALA A 19 36.08 43.92 -0.71
CA ALA A 19 35.52 42.64 -1.15
C ALA A 19 33.99 42.57 -0.93
N ALA A 20 33.30 43.69 -1.16
CA ALA A 20 31.84 43.80 -1.03
C ALA A 20 31.13 44.02 -2.38
N GLY A 21 31.71 43.53 -3.48
CA GLY A 21 31.11 43.69 -4.81
C GLY A 21 31.60 42.67 -5.81
N ALA A 22 31.10 41.42 -5.72
CA ALA A 22 30.98 40.45 -6.82
C ALA A 22 30.48 39.07 -6.37
N LEU A 23 29.48 38.98 -5.47
CA LEU A 23 28.92 37.69 -5.06
C LEU A 23 27.41 37.79 -4.72
N SER A 24 26.60 38.10 -5.73
CA SER A 24 25.15 37.84 -5.71
C SER A 24 24.48 38.14 -7.07
N LEU A 25 25.06 37.62 -8.15
CA LEU A 25 24.33 37.33 -9.39
C LEU A 25 24.34 35.82 -9.59
N LEU A 26 23.71 35.11 -8.65
CA LEU A 26 23.24 33.76 -8.89
C LEU A 26 21.79 33.90 -9.35
N PRO A 27 21.40 33.27 -10.48
CA PRO A 27 20.04 33.34 -10.96
C PRO A 27 19.11 32.86 -9.85
N ALA A 28 17.97 33.54 -9.71
CA ALA A 28 16.87 33.12 -8.86
C ALA A 28 16.74 31.60 -9.01
N ARG A 29 17.07 30.90 -7.92
CA ARG A 29 16.89 29.46 -7.83
C ARG A 29 15.42 29.28 -8.16
N ALA A 30 15.14 28.81 -9.39
CA ALA A 30 13.91 28.12 -9.64
C ALA A 30 13.88 27.06 -8.56
N ARG A 31 13.10 27.30 -7.50
CA ARG A 31 12.42 26.21 -6.86
C ARG A 31 11.69 25.59 -8.03
N ALA A 32 12.27 24.53 -8.60
CA ALA A 32 11.44 23.54 -9.25
C ALA A 32 10.33 23.32 -8.23
N SER A 33 9.12 23.76 -8.56
CA SER A 33 7.96 23.09 -8.04
C SER A 33 8.26 21.63 -8.33
N VAL A 34 8.68 20.88 -7.31
CA VAL A 34 8.49 19.44 -7.33
C VAL A 34 7.00 19.35 -7.62
N ASP A 35 6.66 18.92 -8.81
CA ASP A 35 5.29 18.97 -9.26
C ASP A 35 4.59 17.91 -8.41
N ILE A 36 3.99 18.36 -7.30
CA ILE A 36 3.30 17.51 -6.31
C ILE A 36 2.17 16.74 -7.01
N GLU A 37 1.81 17.17 -8.23
CA GLU A 37 0.84 16.52 -9.11
C GLU A 37 1.40 15.57 -10.16
N ALA A 38 2.73 15.45 -10.30
CA ALA A 38 3.31 14.58 -11.32
C ALA A 38 3.20 13.10 -10.94
N VAL A 39 2.89 12.28 -11.96
CA VAL A 39 2.94 10.82 -11.89
C VAL A 39 4.31 10.38 -12.42
N HIS A 40 5.08 9.69 -11.59
CA HIS A 40 6.44 9.27 -11.90
C HIS A 40 6.52 7.75 -12.08
N PRO A 41 7.25 7.23 -13.08
CA PRO A 41 7.52 5.80 -13.19
C PRO A 41 8.19 5.24 -11.94
N PHE A 42 7.79 4.03 -11.55
CA PHE A 42 8.34 3.30 -10.42
C PHE A 42 8.86 1.93 -10.87
N ARG A 43 9.98 1.50 -10.29
CA ARG A 43 10.50 0.13 -10.45
C ARG A 43 10.86 -0.42 -9.09
N VAL A 44 10.52 -1.69 -8.88
CA VAL A 44 10.90 -2.43 -7.68
C VAL A 44 12.37 -2.79 -7.78
N ASP A 45 13.10 -2.56 -6.69
CA ASP A 45 14.49 -2.98 -6.51
C ASP A 45 14.66 -3.57 -5.10
N PHE A 46 14.73 -4.89 -5.03
CA PHE A 46 15.07 -5.60 -3.80
C PHE A 46 16.59 -5.65 -3.66
N LEU A 47 17.12 -4.77 -2.82
CA LEU A 47 18.56 -4.69 -2.57
C LEU A 47 19.13 -6.05 -2.12
N GLU A 48 20.25 -6.44 -2.71
CA GLU A 48 20.89 -7.72 -2.39
C GLU A 48 21.27 -7.79 -0.91
N GLU A 49 21.74 -6.69 -0.32
CA GLU A 49 22.03 -6.66 1.13
C GLU A 49 20.79 -6.96 1.99
N ALA A 50 19.60 -6.54 1.56
CA ALA A 50 18.36 -6.76 2.30
C ALA A 50 17.93 -8.24 2.22
N ILE A 51 18.09 -8.86 1.05
CA ILE A 51 17.83 -10.30 0.87
C ILE A 51 18.81 -11.14 1.69
N LEU A 52 20.09 -10.78 1.70
CA LEU A 52 21.10 -11.45 2.53
C LEU A 52 20.81 -11.26 4.02
N ASP A 53 20.40 -10.06 4.45
CA ASP A 53 19.99 -9.81 5.83
C ASP A 53 18.78 -10.66 6.24
N LEU A 54 17.76 -10.72 5.38
CA LEU A 54 16.60 -11.60 5.57
C LEU A 54 17.04 -13.06 5.77
N ARG A 55 17.85 -13.60 4.86
CA ARG A 55 18.33 -15.00 4.93
C ARG A 55 19.09 -15.28 6.23
N ARG A 56 19.94 -14.35 6.68
CA ARG A 56 20.64 -14.48 7.98
C ARG A 56 19.66 -14.54 9.15
N ARG A 57 18.64 -13.67 9.17
CA ARG A 57 17.62 -13.67 10.24
C ARG A 57 16.83 -14.97 10.26
N LEU A 58 16.43 -15.47 9.09
CA LEU A 58 15.74 -16.76 8.95
C LEU A 58 16.60 -17.91 9.50
N ALA A 59 17.90 -17.95 9.16
CA ALA A 59 18.83 -18.98 9.62
C ALA A 59 19.02 -18.99 11.15
N THR A 60 18.94 -17.82 11.80
CA THR A 60 19.14 -17.68 13.25
C THR A 60 17.84 -17.63 14.04
N THR A 61 16.74 -18.13 13.47
CA THR A 61 15.42 -18.12 14.13
C THR A 61 15.46 -18.89 15.45
N ARG A 62 15.11 -18.22 16.56
CA ARG A 62 14.87 -18.87 17.85
C ARG A 62 13.45 -19.43 17.88
N TRP A 63 13.33 -20.75 17.70
CA TRP A 63 12.02 -21.42 17.66
C TRP A 63 11.30 -21.41 19.01
N PRO A 64 9.97 -21.23 19.01
CA PRO A 64 9.15 -21.43 20.20
C PRO A 64 9.03 -22.93 20.53
N LEU A 65 8.44 -23.24 21.69
CA LEU A 65 7.99 -24.59 21.99
C LEU A 65 6.86 -25.01 21.03
N ARG A 66 6.74 -26.32 20.82
CA ARG A 66 5.72 -26.91 19.96
C ARG A 66 4.31 -26.67 20.52
N GLU A 67 3.35 -26.49 19.62
CA GLU A 67 1.92 -26.44 19.95
C GLU A 67 1.45 -27.68 20.74
N THR A 68 0.47 -27.51 21.63
CA THR A 68 -0.06 -28.62 22.45
C THR A 68 -1.14 -29.42 21.73
N VAL A 69 -1.70 -28.87 20.66
CA VAL A 69 -2.77 -29.48 19.86
C VAL A 69 -2.17 -30.42 18.82
N THR A 70 -2.49 -31.70 18.92
CA THR A 70 -2.02 -32.72 17.96
C THR A 70 -2.84 -32.69 16.66
N GLU A 71 -2.31 -33.27 15.58
CA GLU A 71 -3.03 -33.36 14.30
C GLU A 71 -4.41 -34.02 14.42
N LEU A 72 -4.55 -35.02 15.29
CA LEU A 72 -5.84 -35.68 15.55
C LEU A 72 -6.88 -34.73 16.18
N HIS A 73 -6.42 -33.78 17.00
CA HIS A 73 -7.27 -32.72 17.55
C HIS A 73 -7.62 -31.67 16.49
N ALA A 74 -6.67 -31.28 15.64
CA ALA A 74 -6.90 -30.35 14.53
C ALA A 74 -7.90 -30.92 13.49
N LEU A 75 -7.89 -32.23 13.24
CA LEU A 75 -8.84 -32.90 12.34
C LEU A 75 -10.28 -32.94 12.90
N ARG A 76 -10.47 -32.93 14.22
CA ARG A 76 -11.80 -32.81 14.85
C ARG A 76 -12.29 -31.36 14.91
N LEU A 77 -11.38 -30.40 14.85
CA LEU A 77 -11.64 -28.96 14.92
C LEU A 77 -11.66 -28.29 13.55
N ILE A 78 -11.81 -29.04 12.44
CA ILE A 78 -11.78 -28.50 11.06
C ILE A 78 -12.84 -27.40 10.82
N ARG A 79 -13.82 -27.24 11.71
CA ARG A 79 -14.74 -26.10 11.68
C ARG A 79 -14.12 -24.77 12.13
N ASP A 80 -13.06 -24.80 12.97
CA ASP A 80 -12.51 -23.62 13.68
C ASP A 80 -11.00 -23.35 13.40
N GLY A 81 -10.37 -24.08 12.48
CA GLY A 81 -8.97 -23.86 12.08
C GLY A 81 -7.91 -24.39 13.06
N PHE A 82 -6.69 -23.81 13.04
CA PHE A 82 -5.64 -24.14 14.02
C PHE A 82 -5.90 -23.36 15.31
N PRO A 83 -6.40 -23.97 16.40
CA PRO A 83 -6.86 -23.25 17.59
C PRO A 83 -5.73 -22.52 18.35
N GLN A 84 -4.47 -22.78 18.01
CA GLN A 84 -3.29 -22.15 18.60
C GLN A 84 -2.40 -21.43 17.57
N GLY A 85 -2.92 -21.19 16.35
CA GLY A 85 -2.16 -20.55 15.26
C GLY A 85 -1.33 -21.52 14.43
N VAL A 86 -0.35 -20.98 13.68
CA VAL A 86 0.45 -21.76 12.71
C VAL A 86 1.27 -22.84 13.42
N GLN A 87 1.14 -24.09 12.98
CA GLN A 87 1.88 -25.23 13.54
C GLN A 87 3.39 -25.10 13.30
N LEU A 88 4.19 -25.45 14.31
CA LEU A 88 5.64 -25.29 14.26
C LEU A 88 6.31 -26.00 13.05
N PRO A 89 5.99 -27.27 12.71
CA PRO A 89 6.61 -27.93 11.56
C PRO A 89 6.32 -27.23 10.23
N LYS A 90 5.09 -26.74 10.05
CA LYS A 90 4.69 -26.01 8.82
C LYS A 90 5.45 -24.70 8.69
N LEU A 91 5.62 -23.97 9.79
CA LEU A 91 6.41 -22.73 9.79
C LEU A 91 7.89 -23.01 9.51
N GLN A 92 8.45 -24.08 10.08
CA GLN A 92 9.83 -24.50 9.80
C GLN A 92 10.06 -24.84 8.33
N ASP A 93 9.12 -25.56 7.69
CA ASP A 93 9.21 -25.89 6.28
C ASP A 93 9.09 -24.65 5.39
N LEU A 94 8.16 -23.74 5.70
CA LEU A 94 8.01 -22.49 4.98
C LEU A 94 9.27 -21.61 5.08
N LEU A 95 9.82 -21.44 6.28
CA LEU A 95 11.02 -20.63 6.51
C LEU A 95 12.26 -21.24 5.85
N ARG A 96 12.35 -22.57 5.81
CA ARG A 96 13.42 -23.29 5.09
C ARG A 96 13.35 -22.94 3.60
N TYR A 97 12.22 -23.18 2.96
CA TYR A 97 12.02 -22.84 1.54
C TYR A 97 12.29 -21.36 1.26
N TRP A 98 11.81 -20.45 2.13
CA TRP A 98 12.01 -19.03 1.96
C TRP A 98 13.49 -18.61 2.03
N MET A 99 14.25 -19.25 2.91
CA MET A 99 15.67 -18.99 3.09
C MET A 99 16.51 -19.55 1.92
N THR A 100 16.19 -20.75 1.43
CA THR A 100 17.03 -21.50 0.49
C THR A 100 16.60 -21.38 -0.97
N ASP A 101 15.31 -21.55 -1.24
CA ASP A 101 14.82 -21.84 -2.59
C ASP A 101 13.98 -20.70 -3.17
N TYR A 102 13.36 -19.87 -2.32
CA TYR A 102 12.55 -18.75 -2.80
C TYR A 102 13.41 -17.71 -3.53
N ASN A 103 13.04 -17.45 -4.77
CA ASN A 103 13.74 -16.53 -5.64
C ASN A 103 13.05 -15.14 -5.68
N TRP A 104 13.60 -14.18 -4.92
CA TRP A 104 13.12 -12.80 -4.92
C TRP A 104 13.21 -12.12 -6.30
N ARG A 105 14.15 -12.53 -7.15
CA ARG A 105 14.31 -11.95 -8.48
C ARG A 105 13.17 -12.34 -9.42
N GLU A 106 12.49 -13.47 -9.18
CA GLU A 106 11.31 -13.84 -9.97
C GLU A 106 10.12 -12.94 -9.70
N VAL A 107 9.83 -12.64 -8.44
CA VAL A 107 8.73 -11.73 -8.10
C VAL A 107 9.05 -10.29 -8.51
N GLU A 108 10.30 -9.86 -8.37
CA GLU A 108 10.79 -8.58 -8.86
C GLU A 108 10.59 -8.43 -10.38
N ALA A 109 10.97 -9.42 -11.16
CA ALA A 109 10.79 -9.42 -12.61
C ALA A 109 9.30 -9.39 -13.00
N LYS A 110 8.45 -10.14 -12.30
CA LYS A 110 6.99 -10.13 -12.51
C LYS A 110 6.37 -8.77 -12.21
N LEU A 111 6.76 -8.13 -11.11
CA LEU A 111 6.29 -6.79 -10.75
C LEU A 111 6.78 -5.75 -11.76
N ASN A 112 8.07 -5.76 -12.11
CA ASN A 112 8.66 -4.81 -13.06
C ASN A 112 8.25 -5.01 -14.52
N ALA A 113 7.54 -6.10 -14.85
CA ALA A 113 6.88 -6.28 -16.13
C ALA A 113 5.57 -5.47 -16.22
N LEU A 114 5.04 -5.01 -15.08
CA LEU A 114 3.86 -4.14 -15.03
C LEU A 114 4.26 -2.66 -15.02
N PRO A 115 3.45 -1.79 -15.65
CA PRO A 115 3.59 -0.35 -15.53
C PRO A 115 3.23 0.10 -14.10
N MET A 116 4.24 0.43 -13.31
CA MET A 116 4.09 0.94 -11.94
C MET A 116 4.51 2.40 -11.86
N PHE A 117 3.86 3.13 -10.96
CA PHE A 117 4.05 4.55 -10.77
C PHE A 117 3.99 4.93 -9.30
N VAL A 118 4.47 6.13 -9.02
CA VAL A 118 4.33 6.80 -7.73
C VAL A 118 3.88 8.24 -7.95
N THR A 119 3.04 8.76 -7.06
CA THR A 119 2.63 10.16 -7.06
C THR A 119 2.33 10.61 -5.63
N GLU A 120 2.51 11.90 -5.31
CA GLU A 120 2.25 12.39 -3.96
C GLU A 120 0.79 12.83 -3.81
N ILE A 121 0.10 12.32 -2.78
CA ILE A 121 -1.26 12.75 -2.42
C ILE A 121 -1.26 13.04 -0.93
N ASP A 122 -1.62 14.27 -0.57
CA ASP A 122 -1.68 14.74 0.82
C ASP A 122 -0.41 14.43 1.62
N GLY A 123 0.76 14.65 0.99
CA GLY A 123 2.09 14.45 1.59
C GLY A 123 2.54 12.99 1.69
N VAL A 124 1.79 12.03 1.13
CA VAL A 124 2.17 10.61 1.10
C VAL A 124 2.43 10.17 -0.34
N ALA A 125 3.58 9.54 -0.56
CA ALA A 125 3.90 8.89 -1.83
C ALA A 125 3.01 7.65 -2.03
N ILE A 126 2.10 7.71 -2.99
CA ILE A 126 1.19 6.62 -3.35
C ILE A 126 1.77 5.84 -4.51
N HIS A 127 2.12 4.58 -4.25
CA HIS A 127 2.47 3.63 -5.30
C HIS A 127 1.23 2.99 -5.91
N PHE A 128 1.22 2.77 -7.22
CA PHE A 128 0.17 2.04 -7.92
C PHE A 128 0.66 1.39 -9.21
N ILE A 129 0.00 0.30 -9.60
CA ILE A 129 0.06 -0.24 -10.96
C ILE A 129 -1.01 0.45 -11.81
N HIS A 130 -0.72 0.81 -13.06
CA HIS A 130 -1.71 1.34 -14.00
C HIS A 130 -1.59 0.69 -15.38
N VAL A 131 -2.52 -0.22 -15.68
CA VAL A 131 -2.56 -0.94 -16.95
C VAL A 131 -3.75 -0.45 -17.77
N ARG A 132 -3.47 0.14 -18.93
CA ARG A 132 -4.48 0.51 -19.92
C ARG A 132 -4.87 -0.71 -20.74
N SER A 133 -6.17 -0.91 -20.94
CA SER A 133 -6.68 -1.90 -21.88
C SER A 133 -6.34 -1.49 -23.32
N PRO A 134 -6.09 -2.46 -24.24
CA PRO A 134 -6.05 -2.18 -25.67
C PRO A 134 -7.43 -1.89 -26.27
N HIS A 135 -8.53 -2.09 -25.52
CA HIS A 135 -9.91 -1.93 -26.01
C HIS A 135 -10.43 -0.51 -25.73
N ALA A 136 -10.97 0.16 -26.75
CA ALA A 136 -11.27 1.60 -26.71
C ALA A 136 -12.32 2.04 -25.66
N ASN A 137 -13.19 1.13 -25.22
CA ASN A 137 -14.29 1.42 -24.28
C ASN A 137 -14.11 0.74 -22.93
N ALA A 138 -12.87 0.36 -22.58
CA ALA A 138 -12.61 -0.32 -21.32
C ALA A 138 -13.04 0.53 -20.11
N MET A 139 -13.75 -0.08 -19.16
CA MET A 139 -14.23 0.60 -17.96
C MET A 139 -13.06 0.84 -17.00
N PRO A 140 -12.78 2.07 -16.58
CA PRO A 140 -11.76 2.30 -15.56
C PRO A 140 -12.18 1.71 -14.22
N MET A 141 -11.29 0.97 -13.58
CA MET A 141 -11.52 0.32 -12.30
C MET A 141 -10.32 0.49 -11.38
N ILE A 142 -10.59 0.96 -10.16
CA ILE A 142 -9.62 0.96 -9.07
C ILE A 142 -9.79 -0.31 -8.22
N MET A 143 -8.69 -1.00 -7.93
CA MET A 143 -8.69 -2.24 -7.14
C MET A 143 -7.75 -2.13 -5.95
N THR A 144 -8.29 -2.19 -4.74
CA THR A 144 -7.57 -1.99 -3.48
C THR A 144 -7.50 -3.30 -2.70
N HIS A 145 -6.29 -3.70 -2.31
CA HIS A 145 -6.06 -4.86 -1.45
C HIS A 145 -6.51 -4.60 0.00
N GLY A 146 -6.43 -5.64 0.83
CA GLY A 146 -6.66 -5.55 2.28
C GLY A 146 -5.41 -5.72 3.13
N TRP A 147 -5.62 -6.09 4.39
CA TRP A 147 -4.64 -6.60 5.34
C TRP A 147 -4.92 -8.08 5.65
N PRO A 148 -3.90 -8.96 5.70
CA PRO A 148 -2.47 -8.72 5.50
C PRO A 148 -2.05 -8.77 4.01
N GLY A 149 -2.92 -8.29 3.12
CA GLY A 149 -2.78 -8.34 1.67
C GLY A 149 -1.79 -7.35 1.04
N SER A 150 -1.70 -7.41 -0.30
CA SER A 150 -0.90 -6.49 -1.12
C SER A 150 -1.32 -6.54 -2.60
N ILE A 151 -0.72 -5.66 -3.41
CA ILE A 151 -0.92 -5.65 -4.88
C ILE A 151 -0.60 -6.99 -5.58
N LEU A 152 0.16 -7.88 -4.94
CA LEU A 152 0.49 -9.20 -5.49
C LEU A 152 -0.73 -10.11 -5.68
N GLU A 153 -1.83 -9.84 -4.96
CA GLU A 153 -3.08 -10.60 -5.07
C GLU A 153 -3.71 -10.48 -6.46
N PHE A 154 -3.50 -9.34 -7.13
CA PHE A 154 -4.17 -9.03 -8.39
C PHE A 154 -3.39 -9.50 -9.63
N MET A 155 -2.15 -9.96 -9.48
CA MET A 155 -1.23 -10.26 -10.60
C MET A 155 -1.83 -11.20 -11.66
N LYS A 156 -2.67 -12.15 -11.25
CA LYS A 156 -3.27 -13.14 -12.16
C LYS A 156 -4.51 -12.63 -12.88
N VAL A 157 -5.17 -11.59 -12.36
CA VAL A 157 -6.42 -11.06 -12.93
C VAL A 157 -6.18 -9.84 -13.81
N ILE A 158 -5.02 -9.18 -13.71
CA ILE A 158 -4.68 -8.00 -14.52
C ILE A 158 -4.83 -8.29 -16.02
N GLY A 159 -4.23 -9.37 -16.53
CA GLY A 159 -4.31 -9.74 -17.96
C GLY A 159 -5.75 -9.99 -18.42
N PRO A 160 -6.49 -10.95 -17.82
CA PRO A 160 -7.87 -11.24 -18.18
C PRO A 160 -8.83 -10.06 -18.12
N LEU A 161 -8.65 -9.14 -17.17
CA LEU A 161 -9.50 -7.96 -17.04
C LEU A 161 -9.14 -6.85 -18.03
N THR A 162 -7.86 -6.68 -18.37
CA THR A 162 -7.43 -5.62 -19.29
C THR A 162 -7.53 -6.03 -20.74
N ASP A 163 -7.24 -7.28 -21.08
CA ASP A 163 -7.35 -7.84 -22.43
C ASP A 163 -8.15 -9.15 -22.45
N PRO A 164 -9.47 -9.09 -22.18
CA PRO A 164 -10.31 -10.29 -22.12
C PRO A 164 -10.32 -11.09 -23.42
N ALA A 165 -10.20 -10.43 -24.59
CA ALA A 165 -10.17 -11.09 -25.89
C ALA A 165 -8.98 -12.08 -26.03
N ALA A 166 -7.81 -11.73 -25.49
CA ALA A 166 -6.65 -12.63 -25.44
C ALA A 166 -6.80 -13.79 -24.43
N HIS A 167 -7.82 -13.72 -23.57
CA HIS A 167 -8.07 -14.67 -22.48
C HIS A 167 -9.42 -15.39 -22.59
N GLY A 168 -10.09 -15.32 -23.75
CA GLY A 168 -11.34 -16.04 -24.02
C GLY A 168 -12.62 -15.35 -23.54
N GLY A 169 -12.54 -14.09 -23.12
CA GLY A 169 -13.68 -13.21 -22.81
C GLY A 169 -14.05 -12.28 -23.97
N ALA A 170 -15.09 -11.46 -23.78
CA ALA A 170 -15.51 -10.47 -24.76
C ALA A 170 -14.73 -9.15 -24.58
N SER A 171 -14.36 -8.49 -25.69
CA SER A 171 -13.63 -7.21 -25.65
C SER A 171 -14.40 -6.07 -24.98
N GLU A 172 -15.73 -6.15 -24.98
CA GLU A 172 -16.61 -5.18 -24.31
C GLU A 172 -16.58 -5.27 -22.78
N ASP A 173 -16.08 -6.37 -22.22
CA ASP A 173 -15.92 -6.57 -20.76
C ASP A 173 -14.55 -6.10 -20.24
N ALA A 174 -13.80 -5.34 -21.05
CA ALA A 174 -12.44 -4.92 -20.70
C ALA A 174 -12.43 -3.78 -19.66
N PHE A 175 -11.36 -3.72 -18.88
CA PHE A 175 -11.12 -2.69 -17.87
C PHE A 175 -9.75 -2.01 -18.06
N ASP A 176 -9.70 -0.70 -17.83
CA ASP A 176 -8.44 -0.07 -17.43
C ASP A 176 -8.26 -0.31 -15.93
N LEU A 177 -7.09 -0.77 -15.49
CA LEU A 177 -6.86 -1.09 -14.08
C LEU A 177 -5.90 -0.13 -13.40
N VAL A 178 -6.31 0.38 -12.24
CA VAL A 178 -5.48 1.11 -11.29
C VAL A 178 -5.44 0.32 -9.99
N VAL A 179 -4.26 -0.15 -9.58
CA VAL A 179 -4.09 -1.01 -8.41
C VAL A 179 -3.13 -0.36 -7.42
N PRO A 180 -3.64 0.51 -6.53
CA PRO A 180 -2.79 1.20 -5.57
C PRO A 180 -2.38 0.31 -4.39
N SER A 181 -1.21 0.61 -3.82
CA SER A 181 -0.84 0.15 -2.49
C SER A 181 -1.43 1.11 -1.45
N ILE A 182 -2.15 0.57 -0.45
CA ILE A 182 -2.73 1.38 0.64
C ILE A 182 -1.62 2.21 1.32
N PRO A 183 -1.86 3.47 1.70
CA PRO A 183 -0.91 4.26 2.49
C PRO A 183 -0.38 3.49 3.71
N GLY A 184 0.94 3.38 3.84
CA GLY A 184 1.60 2.56 4.87
C GLY A 184 1.81 1.08 4.51
N PHE A 185 1.35 0.62 3.35
CA PHE A 185 1.49 -0.75 2.85
C PHE A 185 2.40 -0.82 1.63
N GLY A 186 3.13 -1.95 1.53
CA GLY A 186 3.93 -2.29 0.35
C GLY A 186 4.90 -1.18 -0.04
N PHE A 187 4.73 -0.67 -1.26
CA PHE A 187 5.60 0.35 -1.85
C PHE A 187 5.08 1.79 -1.66
N SER A 188 3.90 1.98 -1.07
CA SER A 188 3.43 3.32 -0.69
C SER A 188 4.18 3.83 0.54
N GLY A 189 4.35 5.15 0.61
CA GLY A 189 4.90 5.86 1.74
C GLY A 189 4.13 5.59 3.02
N LYS A 190 4.83 5.71 4.16
CA LYS A 190 4.22 5.60 5.49
C LYS A 190 3.76 6.98 5.93
N PRO A 191 2.47 7.19 6.26
CA PRO A 191 2.02 8.44 6.83
C PRO A 191 2.80 8.84 8.08
N THR A 192 3.16 10.11 8.19
CA THR A 192 3.83 10.69 9.38
C THR A 192 2.84 11.35 10.34
N GLU A 193 1.58 11.48 9.93
CA GLU A 193 0.49 12.08 10.71
C GLU A 193 -0.68 11.10 10.82
N THR A 194 -1.47 11.25 11.89
CA THR A 194 -2.70 10.50 12.10
C THR A 194 -3.78 10.90 11.09
N GLY A 195 -4.83 10.09 10.94
CA GLY A 195 -5.99 10.44 10.11
C GLY A 195 -6.06 9.75 8.74
N TRP A 196 -5.10 8.89 8.42
CA TRP A 196 -5.16 7.98 7.26
C TRP A 196 -6.05 6.77 7.51
N GLY A 197 -7.33 7.02 7.81
CA GLY A 197 -8.39 6.01 7.84
C GLY A 197 -9.06 5.83 6.48
N SER A 198 -9.95 4.84 6.36
CA SER A 198 -10.64 4.50 5.10
C SER A 198 -11.34 5.70 4.44
N ASP A 199 -11.88 6.63 5.23
CA ASP A 199 -12.49 7.86 4.73
C ASP A 199 -11.50 8.75 3.99
N HIS A 200 -10.27 8.90 4.50
CA HIS A 200 -9.24 9.70 3.86
C HIS A 200 -8.69 8.98 2.62
N ILE A 201 -8.41 7.68 2.75
CA ILE A 201 -7.91 6.86 1.64
C ILE A 201 -8.90 6.90 0.45
N GLY A 202 -10.21 6.82 0.72
CA GLY A 202 -11.23 6.94 -0.34
C GLY A 202 -11.19 8.26 -1.10
N ARG A 203 -10.94 9.39 -0.41
CA ARG A 203 -10.74 10.69 -1.09
C ARG A 203 -9.43 10.73 -1.88
N ALA A 204 -8.36 10.16 -1.34
CA ALA A 204 -7.08 10.06 -2.03
C ALA A 204 -7.19 9.23 -3.32
N TRP A 205 -8.02 8.18 -3.33
CA TRP A 205 -8.36 7.44 -4.54
C TRP A 205 -9.12 8.28 -5.57
N GLY A 206 -10.04 9.14 -5.13
CA GLY A 206 -10.66 10.14 -6.02
C GLY A 206 -9.64 11.07 -6.67
N VAL A 207 -8.66 11.56 -5.90
CA VAL A 207 -7.56 12.38 -6.42
C VAL A 207 -6.70 11.60 -7.41
N LEU A 208 -6.33 10.36 -7.08
CA LEU A 208 -5.54 9.48 -7.95
C LEU A 208 -6.25 9.24 -9.29
N MET A 209 -7.52 8.85 -9.26
CA MET A 209 -8.31 8.58 -10.47
C MET A 209 -8.49 9.85 -11.32
N GLY A 210 -8.76 10.99 -10.68
CA GLY A 210 -8.85 12.28 -11.37
C GLY A 210 -7.54 12.70 -12.02
N ARG A 211 -6.41 12.50 -11.34
CA ARG A 211 -5.05 12.79 -11.87
C ARG A 211 -4.70 11.90 -13.07
N LEU A 212 -5.23 10.68 -13.12
CA LEU A 212 -5.12 9.76 -14.27
C LEU A 212 -6.13 10.06 -15.39
N GLY A 213 -6.99 11.08 -15.23
CA GLY A 213 -7.96 11.51 -16.23
C GLY A 213 -9.26 10.69 -16.25
N TYR A 214 -9.54 9.90 -15.21
CA TYR A 214 -10.76 9.13 -15.11
C TYR A 214 -11.86 9.93 -14.41
N ASP A 215 -12.81 10.44 -15.18
CA ASP A 215 -14.01 11.14 -14.72
C ASP A 215 -15.20 10.18 -14.46
N ARG A 216 -15.08 8.91 -14.87
CA ARG A 216 -16.05 7.85 -14.66
C ARG A 216 -15.34 6.51 -14.44
N TYR A 217 -15.53 5.91 -13.27
CA TYR A 217 -14.87 4.65 -12.89
C TYR A 217 -15.64 3.85 -11.85
N VAL A 218 -15.30 2.57 -11.71
CA VAL A 218 -15.82 1.67 -10.67
C VAL A 218 -14.72 1.29 -9.67
N SER A 219 -15.10 0.81 -8.49
CA SER A 219 -14.18 0.27 -7.48
C SER A 219 -14.43 -1.22 -7.30
N GLN A 220 -13.39 -2.03 -7.16
CA GLN A 220 -13.50 -3.45 -6.84
C GLN A 220 -12.58 -3.85 -5.70
N ASP A 221 -13.13 -4.34 -4.59
CA ASP A 221 -12.31 -4.52 -3.39
C ASP A 221 -12.84 -5.59 -2.40
N GLY A 222 -11.92 -6.09 -1.56
CA GLY A 222 -12.20 -6.95 -0.40
C GLY A 222 -11.51 -6.43 0.86
N ASP A 223 -11.78 -7.02 2.03
CA ASP A 223 -11.14 -6.66 3.31
C ASP A 223 -11.12 -5.13 3.58
N CYS A 224 -9.98 -4.51 3.91
CA CYS A 224 -9.87 -3.06 4.12
C CYS A 224 -10.27 -2.27 2.88
N GLY A 225 -10.00 -2.82 1.69
CA GLY A 225 -10.41 -2.27 0.42
C GLY A 225 -11.94 -2.15 0.32
N SER A 226 -12.71 -3.13 0.77
CA SER A 226 -14.18 -3.05 0.72
C SER A 226 -14.72 -1.94 1.63
N VAL A 227 -14.10 -1.75 2.80
CA VAL A 227 -14.41 -0.60 3.68
C VAL A 227 -14.11 0.71 2.95
N ILE A 228 -12.99 0.80 2.24
CA ILE A 228 -12.62 1.99 1.46
C ILE A 228 -13.64 2.26 0.34
N SER A 229 -14.03 1.27 -0.47
CA SER A 229 -15.04 1.49 -1.53
C SER A 229 -16.38 1.93 -0.96
N HIS A 230 -16.82 1.34 0.16
CA HIS A 230 -18.02 1.81 0.86
C HIS A 230 -17.89 3.27 1.30
N ARG A 231 -16.75 3.69 1.84
CA ARG A 231 -16.51 5.10 2.18
C ARG A 231 -16.53 5.99 0.94
N MET A 232 -15.92 5.57 -0.17
CA MET A 232 -15.95 6.33 -1.42
C MET A 232 -17.40 6.54 -1.91
N ALA A 233 -18.22 5.50 -1.86
CA ALA A 233 -19.63 5.56 -2.24
C ALA A 233 -20.44 6.51 -1.32
N LEU A 234 -20.28 6.39 0.00
CA LEU A 234 -20.96 7.26 0.98
C LEU A 234 -20.56 8.72 0.85
N GLN A 235 -19.29 8.98 0.57
CA GLN A 235 -18.75 10.33 0.36
C GLN A 235 -19.10 10.89 -1.03
N LYS A 236 -19.65 10.08 -1.93
CA LYS A 236 -19.89 10.44 -3.34
C LYS A 236 -18.63 10.96 -4.01
N VAL A 237 -17.52 10.22 -3.86
CA VAL A 237 -16.24 10.59 -4.46
C VAL A 237 -16.45 10.84 -5.97
N PRO A 238 -15.99 11.99 -6.51
CA PRO A 238 -16.21 12.33 -7.91
C PRO A 238 -15.76 11.23 -8.87
N GLY A 239 -16.59 10.96 -9.88
CA GLY A 239 -16.38 9.97 -10.92
C GLY A 239 -16.68 8.52 -10.54
N LEU A 240 -16.84 8.19 -9.26
CA LEU A 240 -17.23 6.84 -8.85
C LEU A 240 -18.70 6.57 -9.24
N ILE A 241 -18.93 5.57 -10.09
CA ILE A 241 -20.28 5.19 -10.56
C ILE A 241 -20.78 3.86 -10.03
N GLY A 242 -19.93 3.08 -9.37
CA GLY A 242 -20.31 1.78 -8.82
C GLY A 242 -19.21 1.15 -7.98
N ILE A 243 -19.61 0.32 -7.03
CA ILE A 243 -18.70 -0.49 -6.22
C ILE A 243 -19.05 -1.96 -6.40
N HIS A 244 -18.03 -2.81 -6.46
CA HIS A 244 -18.14 -4.25 -6.39
C HIS A 244 -17.29 -4.74 -5.21
N VAL A 245 -17.92 -5.33 -4.20
CA VAL A 245 -17.20 -5.83 -3.02
C VAL A 245 -17.32 -7.35 -2.91
N ASN A 246 -16.18 -8.04 -2.74
CA ASN A 246 -16.15 -9.50 -2.51
C ASN A 246 -16.03 -9.87 -1.03
N MET A 247 -16.10 -8.87 -0.14
CA MET A 247 -16.28 -9.03 1.29
C MET A 247 -17.27 -7.95 1.78
N PRO A 248 -18.58 -8.10 1.46
CA PRO A 248 -19.60 -7.17 1.93
C PRO A 248 -19.73 -7.31 3.46
N GLY A 249 -19.59 -6.21 4.17
CA GLY A 249 -19.76 -6.16 5.62
C GLY A 249 -20.73 -5.07 6.01
N THR A 250 -21.92 -5.45 6.46
CA THR A 250 -22.91 -4.52 7.04
C THR A 250 -23.27 -5.02 8.43
N VAL A 251 -22.70 -4.39 9.45
CA VAL A 251 -22.96 -4.70 10.84
C VAL A 251 -23.75 -3.53 11.45
N PRO A 252 -24.95 -3.76 12.02
CA PRO A 252 -25.68 -2.70 12.72
C PRO A 252 -24.82 -2.08 13.83
N LYS A 253 -25.00 -0.79 14.09
CA LYS A 253 -24.12 -0.01 14.99
C LYS A 253 -24.07 -0.61 16.40
N GLU A 254 -25.19 -1.12 16.86
CA GLU A 254 -25.38 -1.75 18.17
C GLU A 254 -24.56 -3.05 18.24
N ILE A 255 -24.57 -3.86 17.18
CA ILE A 255 -23.79 -5.09 17.07
C ILE A 255 -22.30 -4.79 16.99
N ALA A 256 -21.91 -3.77 16.22
CA ALA A 256 -20.51 -3.36 16.11
C ALA A 256 -19.92 -2.94 17.46
N ALA A 257 -20.71 -2.25 18.30
CA ALA A 257 -20.29 -1.87 19.66
C ALA A 257 -20.09 -3.10 20.56
N ILE A 258 -20.96 -4.10 20.46
CA ILE A 258 -20.85 -5.37 21.19
C ILE A 258 -19.59 -6.14 20.76
N LEU A 259 -19.38 -6.30 19.44
CA LEU A 259 -18.21 -7.00 18.89
C LEU A 259 -16.90 -6.34 19.33
N ALA A 260 -16.81 -5.01 19.28
CA ALA A 260 -15.63 -4.27 19.71
C ALA A 260 -15.30 -4.46 21.20
N ALA A 261 -16.32 -4.70 22.03
CA ALA A 261 -16.16 -4.96 23.46
C ALA A 261 -15.94 -6.44 23.80
N GLY A 262 -16.00 -7.36 22.82
CA GLY A 262 -16.03 -8.80 23.08
C GLY A 262 -17.26 -9.25 23.85
N GLY A 263 -18.38 -8.53 23.72
CA GLY A 263 -19.63 -8.81 24.40
C GLY A 263 -20.35 -10.04 23.81
N PRO A 264 -21.33 -10.61 24.54
CA PRO A 264 -22.11 -11.74 24.05
C PRO A 264 -22.96 -11.34 22.85
N ALA A 265 -23.25 -12.30 21.97
CA ALA A 265 -24.21 -12.09 20.89
C ALA A 265 -25.56 -11.63 21.46
N PRO A 266 -26.26 -10.67 20.81
CA PRO A 266 -27.57 -10.24 21.26
C PRO A 266 -28.55 -11.41 21.29
N SER A 267 -29.42 -11.43 22.29
CA SER A 267 -30.45 -12.48 22.44
C SER A 267 -31.57 -12.40 21.40
N GLU A 268 -31.63 -11.32 20.62
CA GLU A 268 -32.70 -11.03 19.66
C GLU A 268 -32.29 -11.30 18.20
N LEU A 269 -31.11 -11.89 17.96
CA LEU A 269 -30.73 -12.31 16.60
C LEU A 269 -31.74 -13.33 16.08
N SER A 270 -32.19 -13.15 14.84
CA SER A 270 -33.00 -14.15 14.13
C SER A 270 -32.22 -15.46 13.94
N GLU A 271 -32.91 -16.54 13.54
CA GLU A 271 -32.24 -17.82 13.23
C GLU A 271 -31.19 -17.65 12.12
N ASP A 272 -31.51 -16.87 11.08
CA ASP A 272 -30.59 -16.57 9.98
C ASP A 272 -29.39 -15.74 10.44
N GLU A 273 -29.60 -14.71 11.27
CA GLU A 273 -28.52 -13.88 11.84
C GLU A 273 -27.66 -14.64 12.86
N SER A 274 -28.23 -15.65 13.53
CA SER A 274 -27.50 -16.52 14.46
C SER A 274 -26.69 -17.59 13.75
N ALA A 275 -27.07 -17.96 12.52
CA ALA A 275 -26.40 -18.97 11.71
C ALA A 275 -25.29 -18.39 10.82
N ALA A 276 -25.35 -17.11 10.49
CA ALA A 276 -24.36 -16.35 9.74
C ALA A 276 -23.07 -16.12 10.54
#